data_AF-A0A9P5NCD2-F1
#
_entry.id   AF-A0A9P5NCD2-F1
#
_cell.length_a   1.000
_cell.length_b   1.000
_cell.length_c   1.000
_cell.angle_alpha   90.00
_cell.angle_beta   90.00
_cell.angle_gamma   90.00
#
_symmetry.space_group_name_H-M   'P 1'
#
loop_
_entity.id
_entity.type
_entity.pdbx_description
1 polymer ?
#
loop_
_entity_poly.entity_id
_entity_poly.type
_entity_poly.pdbx_seq_one_letter_code
_entity_poly.pdbx_strand_id
1 'polypeptide(L)' 'MVGTLPVFFKIPVARALSTHIRHGTYPPDKTRVTYCYPPVPHPARRRNEGMKPLDNRREILRCFEAFKATVSL' A
#
# COMPACT_ATOMS: atom_id res chain seq x y z
N MET A 1 2.52 12.21 -19.49
CA MET A 1 2.99 11.24 -18.48
C MET A 1 2.16 11.37 -17.20
N VAL A 2 1.48 10.31 -16.77
CA VAL A 2 0.88 10.22 -15.42
C VAL A 2 2.03 10.01 -14.42
N GLY A 3 2.01 10.66 -13.26
CA GLY A 3 3.04 10.44 -12.25
C GLY A 3 2.95 9.02 -11.68
N THR A 4 4.07 8.42 -11.28
CA THR A 4 4.06 7.16 -10.53
C THR A 4 3.46 7.41 -9.15
N LEU A 5 2.39 6.72 -8.77
CA LEU A 5 1.77 6.82 -7.44
C LEU A 5 1.93 5.48 -6.70
N PRO A 6 2.87 5.38 -5.76
CA PRO A 6 2.94 4.19 -4.92
C PRO A 6 1.75 4.13 -3.96
N VAL A 7 1.34 2.91 -3.69
CA VAL A 7 0.23 2.56 -2.79
C VAL A 7 0.73 1.47 -1.87
N PHE A 8 0.42 1.60 -0.57
CA PHE A 8 0.80 0.60 0.42
C PHE A 8 -0.44 -0.18 0.87
N PHE A 9 -0.29 -1.50 0.98
CA PHE A 9 -1.36 -2.39 1.46
C PHE A 9 -0.85 -3.18 2.65
N LYS A 10 -1.52 -3.08 3.79
CA LYS A 10 -1.29 -3.96 4.94
C LYS A 10 -2.26 -5.14 4.85
N ILE A 11 -1.73 -6.30 4.51
CA ILE A 11 -2.48 -7.54 4.33
C ILE A 11 -2.17 -8.45 5.53
N PRO A 12 -3.16 -8.84 6.35
CA PRO A 12 -2.94 -9.85 7.39
C PRO A 12 -2.77 -11.22 6.73
N VAL A 13 -1.54 -11.73 6.72
CA VAL A 13 -1.23 -13.04 6.11
C VAL A 13 -1.51 -14.16 7.10
N ALA A 14 -2.78 -14.55 7.22
CA ALA A 14 -3.19 -15.71 8.00
C ALA A 14 -2.78 -17.01 7.31
N ARG A 15 -2.54 -18.08 8.10
CA ARG A 15 -2.21 -19.42 7.56
C ARG A 15 -3.28 -19.90 6.57
N ALA A 16 -4.56 -19.72 6.90
CA ALA A 16 -5.67 -20.09 6.02
C ALA A 16 -5.59 -19.39 4.65
N LEU A 17 -5.30 -18.07 4.64
CA LEU A 17 -5.13 -17.32 3.39
C LEU A 17 -3.96 -17.87 2.58
N SER A 18 -2.82 -18.14 3.22
CA SER A 18 -1.65 -18.72 2.54
C SER A 18 -1.94 -20.09 1.93
N THR A 19 -2.64 -20.96 2.65
CA THR A 19 -3.05 -22.29 2.16
C THR A 19 -3.94 -22.17 0.92
N HIS A 20 -4.99 -21.35 0.96
CA HIS A 20 -5.92 -21.23 -0.17
C HIS A 20 -5.23 -20.65 -1.42
N ILE A 21 -4.35 -19.66 -1.25
CA ILE A 21 -3.53 -19.13 -2.37
C ILE A 21 -2.65 -20.22 -2.98
N ARG A 22 -1.97 -21.03 -2.16
CA ARG A 22 -1.11 -22.13 -2.65
C ARG A 22 -1.87 -23.17 -3.46
N HIS A 23 -3.13 -23.42 -3.12
CA HIS A 23 -3.98 -24.38 -3.82
C HIS A 23 -4.84 -23.75 -4.92
N GLY A 24 -4.74 -22.44 -5.18
CA GLY A 24 -5.55 -21.76 -6.19
C GLY A 24 -7.05 -21.72 -5.83
N THR A 25 -7.38 -21.70 -4.54
CA THR A 25 -8.75 -21.69 -4.03
C THR A 25 -9.06 -20.37 -3.31
N TYR A 26 -10.35 -20.13 -3.04
CA TYR A 26 -10.79 -18.95 -2.31
C TYR A 26 -11.00 -19.29 -0.82
N PRO A 27 -10.45 -18.51 0.12
CA PRO A 27 -10.80 -18.64 1.53
C PRO A 27 -12.30 -18.39 1.73
N PRO A 28 -12.97 -19.15 2.62
CA PRO A 28 -14.37 -18.88 2.97
C PRO A 28 -14.52 -17.55 3.71
N ASP A 29 -13.52 -17.19 4.52
CA ASP A 29 -13.49 -15.94 5.26
C ASP A 29 -12.92 -14.79 4.43
N LYS A 30 -13.58 -13.63 4.50
CA LYS A 30 -13.13 -12.42 3.82
C LYS A 30 -11.80 -11.92 4.41
N THR A 31 -10.79 -11.79 3.56
CA THR A 31 -9.52 -11.15 3.95
C THR A 31 -9.70 -9.63 3.92
N ARG A 32 -9.63 -9.00 5.11
CA ARG A 32 -9.69 -7.54 5.22
C ARG A 32 -8.31 -6.92 5.01
N VAL A 33 -8.14 -6.23 3.88
CA VAL A 33 -6.90 -5.52 3.54
C VAL A 33 -7.02 -4.05 3.94
N THR A 34 -5.95 -3.49 4.52
CA THR A 34 -5.89 -2.06 4.83
C THR A 34 -5.16 -1.33 3.71
N TYR A 35 -5.84 -0.35 3.10
CA TYR A 35 -5.27 0.54 2.08
C TYR A 35 -4.64 1.76 2.75
N CYS A 36 -3.32 1.89 2.66
CA CYS A 36 -2.55 2.97 3.26
C CYS A 36 -2.05 3.91 2.17
N TYR A 37 -2.65 5.10 2.06
CA TYR A 37 -2.24 6.13 1.10
C TYR A 37 -1.46 7.25 1.81
N PRO A 38 -0.37 7.76 1.19
CA PRO A 38 0.37 8.88 1.76
C PRO A 38 -0.44 10.17 1.80
N PRO A 39 -0.31 11.00 2.85
CA PRO A 39 -0.99 12.28 2.99
C PRO A 39 -0.29 13.37 2.16
N VAL A 40 -0.34 13.25 0.83
CA VAL A 40 0.31 14.22 -0.06
C VAL A 40 -0.37 15.60 -0.01
N PRO A 41 0.38 16.72 -0.17
CA PRO A 41 -0.14 18.09 -0.11
C PRO A 41 -1.38 18.40 -0.97
N HIS A 42 -1.52 17.74 -2.13
CA HIS A 42 -2.67 17.92 -3.03
C HIS A 42 -3.41 16.58 -3.27
N PRO A 43 -4.23 16.10 -2.31
CA PRO A 43 -4.84 14.77 -2.38
C PRO A 43 -5.70 14.54 -3.64
N ALA A 44 -6.42 15.57 -4.09
CA ALA A 44 -7.25 15.51 -5.30
C ALA A 44 -6.44 15.25 -6.57
N ARG A 45 -5.16 15.65 -6.59
CA ARG A 45 -4.25 15.53 -7.72
C ARG A 45 -3.30 14.34 -7.60
N ARG A 46 -3.39 13.55 -6.51
CA ARG A 46 -2.45 12.46 -6.21
C ARG A 46 -2.24 11.48 -7.35
N ARG A 47 -3.28 11.14 -8.12
CA ARG A 47 -3.18 10.21 -9.27
C ARG A 47 -2.42 10.82 -10.44
N ASN A 48 -2.55 12.13 -10.65
CA ASN A 48 -1.93 12.83 -11.78
C ASN A 48 -0.48 13.25 -11.47
N GLU A 49 -0.26 13.67 -10.22
CA GLU A 49 1.02 14.17 -9.73
C GLU A 49 1.92 13.03 -9.25
N GLY A 50 1.41 12.12 -8.43
CA GLY A 50 2.17 11.02 -7.83
C GLY A 50 3.50 11.52 -7.27
N MET A 51 4.57 10.86 -7.69
CA MET A 51 5.95 11.18 -7.35
C MET A 51 6.55 12.36 -8.14
N LYS A 52 5.80 13.13 -8.93
CA LYS A 52 6.41 14.25 -9.69
C LYS A 52 6.85 15.39 -8.76
N PRO A 53 6.00 15.95 -7.89
CA PRO A 53 6.38 17.04 -6.98
C PRO A 53 7.33 16.57 -5.88
N LEU A 54 8.30 17.40 -5.50
CA LEU A 54 9.31 17.05 -4.49
C LEU A 54 8.70 16.87 -3.09
N ASP A 55 7.72 17.68 -2.74
CA ASP A 55 6.95 17.58 -1.50
C ASP A 55 6.12 16.27 -1.44
N ASN A 56 5.48 15.86 -2.54
CA ASN A 56 4.84 14.55 -2.62
C ASN A 56 5.85 13.42 -2.40
N ARG A 57 7.02 13.46 -3.05
CA ARG A 57 8.07 12.43 -2.88
C ARG A 57 8.48 12.29 -1.42
N ARG A 58 8.67 13.40 -0.72
CA ARG A 58 9.06 13.42 0.69
C ARG A 58 8.02 12.70 1.56
N GLU A 59 6.74 13.03 1.44
CA GLU A 59 5.68 12.38 2.23
C GLU A 59 5.55 10.90 1.88
N ILE A 60 5.63 10.56 0.60
CA ILE A 60 5.55 9.19 0.12
C ILE A 60 6.71 8.33 0.68
N LEU A 61 7.94 8.82 0.61
CA LEU A 61 9.11 8.11 1.12
C LEU A 61 9.10 8.01 2.64
N ARG A 62 8.62 9.04 3.35
CA ARG A 62 8.41 8.99 4.80
C ARG A 62 7.42 7.88 5.18
N CYS A 63 6.30 7.77 4.46
CA CYS A 63 5.35 6.68 4.64
C CYS A 63 5.98 5.31 4.34
N PHE A 64 6.81 5.19 3.30
CA PHE A 64 7.52 3.95 2.99
C PHE A 64 8.45 3.51 4.14
N GLU A 65 9.24 4.43 4.69
CA GLU A 65 10.12 4.15 5.83
C GLU A 65 9.31 3.70 7.07
N ALA A 66 8.23 4.40 7.40
CA ALA A 66 7.34 3.99 8.48
C ALA A 66 6.69 2.62 8.22
N PHE A 67 6.33 2.32 6.96
CA PHE A 67 5.72 1.06 6.59
C PHE A 67 6.68 -0.13 6.76
N LYS A 68 7.97 0.03 6.41
CA LYS A 68 8.99 -1.02 6.63
C LYS A 68 9.07 -1.46 8.09
N ALA A 69 8.98 -0.51 9.03
CA ALA A 69 8.96 -0.80 10.47
C ALA A 69 7.77 -1.69 10.88
N THR A 70 6.66 -1.67 10.13
CA THR A 70 5.49 -2.52 10.39
C THR A 70 5.57 -3.92 9.77
N VAL A 71 6.48 -4.12 8.82
CA VAL A 71 6.69 -5.41 8.11
C VAL A 71 7.85 -6.20 8.71
N SER A 72 8.74 -5.52 9.44
CA SER A 72 9.85 -6.14 10.17
C SER A 72 9.28 -6.87 11.40
N LEU A 73 9.14 -8.19 11.29
CA LEU A 73 9.02 -9.12 12.43
C LEU A 73 10.36 -9.22 13.15
#